data_AF-A0A3C0B6N5-F1
#
_entry.id   AF-A0A3C0B6N5-F1
#
_cell.length_a   1.000
_cell.length_b   1.000
_cell.length_c   1.000
_cell.angle_alpha   90.00
_cell.angle_beta   90.00
_cell.angle_gamma   90.00
#
_symmetry.space_group_name_H-M   'P 1'
#
loop_
_entity.id
_entity.type
_entity.pdbx_description
1 polymer ?
#
loop_
_entity_poly.entity_id
_entity_poly.type
_entity_poly.pdbx_seq_one_letter_code
_entity_poly.pdbx_strand_id
1 'polypeptide(L)'
;MIKNTPKLKEVDSEQEIKPDADTTSWSRRVIELEAGKTIELELKSVHLVLELIDDRFQDGDKVSVFKNGVKIINSLEIINRVQSFKYVIDKKEQLTTFTFLAEEEGSIALTTFKAVIKNGRENIVILTSLNKGESVKVVFKKK
;
A
#
# COMPACT_ATOMS: atom_id res chain seq x y z
N MET A 1 42.87 9.37 53.75
CA MET A 1 41.66 8.53 53.59
C MET A 1 40.45 9.48 53.58
N ILE A 2 39.94 9.87 52.40
CA ILE A 2 38.77 9.30 51.70
C ILE A 2 37.49 9.46 52.55
N LYS A 3 36.40 10.15 52.19
CA LYS A 3 35.97 10.94 51.01
C LYS A 3 34.82 11.84 51.52
N ASN A 4 34.90 13.15 51.32
CA ASN A 4 33.75 14.06 51.48
C ASN A 4 32.79 13.80 50.32
N THR A 5 31.55 13.46 50.65
CA THR A 5 30.44 13.25 49.70
C THR A 5 29.96 14.60 49.13
N PRO A 6 29.92 14.81 47.80
CA PRO A 6 29.11 15.88 47.23
C PRO A 6 27.69 15.37 46.97
N LYS A 7 26.71 16.13 47.45
CA LYS A 7 25.29 16.02 47.11
C LYS A 7 25.11 15.99 45.59
N LEU A 8 24.36 15.00 45.09
CA LEU A 8 23.73 15.05 43.77
C LEU A 8 22.82 16.28 43.74
N LYS A 9 23.14 17.26 42.88
CA LYS A 9 22.16 18.25 42.46
C LYS A 9 21.27 17.58 41.42
N GLU A 10 19.99 17.46 41.74
CA GLU A 10 18.94 17.27 40.75
C GLU A 10 19.09 18.39 39.71
N VAL A 11 19.28 17.99 38.45
CA VAL A 11 19.18 18.90 37.32
C VAL A 11 17.84 18.56 36.70
N ASP A 12 16.80 19.26 37.16
CA ASP A 12 15.59 19.47 36.39
C ASP A 12 16.00 20.11 35.07
N SER A 13 15.85 19.36 34.00
CA SER A 13 15.88 19.88 32.64
C SER A 13 14.79 19.16 31.88
N GLU A 14 13.54 19.54 32.16
CA GLU A 14 12.50 19.57 31.13
C GLU A 14 12.97 20.53 30.03
N GLN A 15 13.86 20.05 29.18
CA GLN A 15 13.95 20.59 27.83
C GLN A 15 12.71 20.05 27.12
N GLU A 16 11.67 20.87 27.09
CA GLU A 16 10.61 20.78 26.10
C GLU A 16 11.26 20.64 24.72
N ILE A 17 11.28 19.41 24.21
CA ILE A 17 11.63 19.13 22.83
C ILE A 17 10.48 19.72 22.02
N LYS A 18 10.62 20.99 21.61
CA LYS A 18 9.75 21.55 20.58
C LYS A 18 10.02 20.72 19.32
N PRO A 19 9.02 19.98 18.80
CA PRO A 19 9.22 19.31 17.53
C PRO A 19 9.18 20.39 16.45
N ASP A 20 10.32 21.00 16.19
CA ASP A 20 10.57 21.72 14.95
C ASP A 20 10.85 20.68 13.87
N ALA A 21 9.80 19.93 13.55
CA ALA A 21 9.76 19.01 12.44
C ALA A 21 8.62 19.49 11.56
N ASP A 22 8.95 19.88 10.34
CA ASP A 22 8.02 19.95 9.22
C ASP A 22 7.31 18.59 9.07
N THR A 23 6.26 18.40 9.87
CA THR A 23 5.41 17.20 9.93
C THR A 23 4.39 17.26 8.81
N THR A 24 4.89 17.41 7.60
CA THR A 24 4.15 17.08 6.41
C THR A 24 3.80 15.58 6.48
N SER A 25 2.63 15.28 7.06
CA SER A 25 2.29 13.93 7.52
C SER A 25 1.94 13.02 6.35
N TRP A 26 2.64 11.88 6.27
CA TRP A 26 2.24 10.79 5.39
C TRP A 26 0.98 10.14 5.96
N SER A 27 -0.08 10.03 5.17
CA SER A 27 -1.33 9.39 5.61
C SER A 27 -1.36 7.92 5.16
N ARG A 28 -1.78 7.01 6.04
CA ARG A 28 -2.04 5.60 5.71
C ARG A 28 -3.54 5.32 5.77
N ARG A 29 -4.07 4.70 4.72
CA ARG A 29 -5.47 4.24 4.64
C ARG A 29 -5.48 2.74 4.40
N VAL A 30 -6.23 1.98 5.18
CA VAL A 30 -6.40 0.54 5.01
C VAL A 30 -7.84 0.27 4.59
N ILE A 31 -8.02 -0.53 3.54
CA ILE A 31 -9.32 -0.85 2.95
C ILE A 31 -9.34 -2.36 2.70
N GLU A 32 -10.32 -3.03 3.28
CA GLU A 32 -10.66 -4.40 2.91
C GLU A 32 -11.65 -4.35 1.75
N LEU A 33 -11.37 -5.08 0.68
CA LEU A 33 -12.17 -5.02 -0.55
C LEU A 33 -12.55 -6.43 -0.98
N GLU A 34 -13.85 -6.72 -0.93
CA GLU A 34 -14.43 -8.01 -1.33
C GLU A 34 -14.46 -8.17 -2.86
N ALA A 35 -14.54 -9.42 -3.32
CA ALA A 35 -14.69 -9.76 -4.73
C ALA A 35 -15.81 -8.97 -5.43
N GLY A 36 -15.52 -8.50 -6.65
CA GLY A 36 -16.43 -7.72 -7.49
C GLY A 36 -16.62 -6.26 -7.05
N LYS A 37 -16.09 -5.85 -5.89
CA LYS A 37 -16.26 -4.48 -5.41
C LYS A 37 -15.31 -3.51 -6.10
N THR A 38 -15.77 -2.26 -6.14
CA THR A 38 -15.02 -1.12 -6.65
C THR A 38 -14.91 -0.07 -5.56
N ILE A 39 -13.71 0.49 -5.39
CA ILE A 39 -13.48 1.66 -4.54
C ILE A 39 -13.04 2.84 -5.41
N GLU A 40 -13.56 4.02 -5.08
CA GLU A 40 -13.17 5.27 -5.71
C GLU A 40 -12.32 6.11 -4.76
N LEU A 41 -11.21 6.63 -5.27
CA LEU A 41 -10.22 7.39 -4.53
C LEU A 41 -9.82 8.62 -5.34
N GLU A 42 -9.41 9.68 -4.65
CA GLU A 42 -8.88 10.87 -5.28
C GLU A 42 -7.43 10.63 -5.76
N LEU A 43 -7.12 11.04 -6.99
CA LEU A 43 -5.76 11.05 -7.51
C LEU A 43 -5.00 12.26 -6.94
N LYS A 44 -4.03 11.99 -6.07
CA LYS A 44 -3.21 13.03 -5.40
C LYS A 44 -1.86 13.23 -6.08
N SER A 45 -1.46 12.33 -6.98
CA SER A 45 -0.19 12.37 -7.69
C SER A 45 -0.32 11.75 -9.08
N VAL A 46 0.37 12.33 -10.06
CA VAL A 46 0.52 11.73 -11.40
C VAL A 46 1.45 10.51 -11.39
N HIS A 47 2.24 10.34 -10.32
CA HIS A 47 3.06 9.17 -10.10
C HIS A 47 2.38 8.29 -9.07
N LEU A 48 1.99 7.09 -9.50
CA LEU A 48 1.50 6.03 -8.63
C LEU A 48 2.55 4.93 -8.53
N VAL A 49 2.75 4.42 -7.32
CA VAL A 49 3.53 3.19 -7.11
C VAL A 49 2.58 2.13 -6.60
N LEU A 50 2.52 1.00 -7.29
CA LEU A 50 1.79 -0.19 -6.89
C LEU A 50 2.78 -1.20 -6.33
N GLU A 51 2.54 -1.67 -5.13
CA GLU A 51 3.31 -2.73 -4.50
C GLU A 51 2.39 -3.92 -4.21
N LEU A 52 2.78 -5.10 -4.67
CA LEU A 52 2.05 -6.35 -4.44
C LEU A 52 2.88 -7.28 -3.55
N ILE A 53 2.21 -7.85 -2.55
CA ILE A 53 2.82 -8.72 -1.52
C ILE A 53 1.78 -9.76 -1.12
N ASP A 54 2.21 -11.01 -0.96
CA ASP A 54 1.44 -12.02 -0.23
C ASP A 54 1.90 -11.97 1.23
N ASP A 55 0.97 -11.71 2.15
CA ASP A 55 1.25 -11.62 3.57
C ASP A 55 0.71 -12.80 4.39
N ARG A 56 0.31 -13.88 3.70
CA ARG A 56 -0.15 -15.11 4.32
C ARG A 56 0.76 -16.28 3.97
N PHE A 57 0.51 -16.95 2.84
CA PHE A 57 1.09 -18.24 2.50
C PHE A 57 1.42 -18.32 1.03
N GLN A 58 2.71 -18.34 0.71
CA GLN A 58 3.16 -18.49 -0.67
C GLN A 58 2.90 -19.92 -1.13
N ASP A 59 1.87 -20.09 -1.94
CA ASP A 59 1.36 -21.39 -2.38
C ASP A 59 1.17 -21.49 -3.91
N GLY A 60 1.55 -20.43 -4.64
CA GLY A 60 1.48 -20.35 -6.09
C GLY A 60 0.41 -19.41 -6.64
N ASP A 61 -0.26 -18.64 -5.78
CA ASP A 61 -1.21 -17.59 -6.15
C ASP A 61 -0.71 -16.65 -7.27
N LYS A 62 -1.53 -16.44 -8.31
CA LYS A 62 -1.20 -15.53 -9.42
C LYS A 62 -2.25 -14.46 -9.65
N VAL A 63 -1.79 -13.22 -9.77
CA VAL A 63 -2.62 -12.05 -10.04
C VAL A 63 -2.20 -11.36 -11.35
N SER A 64 -3.19 -11.04 -12.18
CA SER A 64 -3.01 -10.08 -13.28
C SER A 64 -3.50 -8.70 -12.86
N VAL A 65 -2.83 -7.66 -13.36
CA VAL A 65 -3.25 -6.28 -13.14
C VAL A 65 -3.56 -5.61 -14.47
N PHE A 66 -4.67 -4.90 -14.51
CA PHE A 66 -5.11 -4.12 -15.65
C PHE A 66 -5.14 -2.63 -15.30
N LYS A 67 -4.55 -1.78 -16.13
CA LYS A 67 -4.71 -0.32 -16.07
C LYS A 67 -5.66 0.10 -17.19
N ASN A 68 -6.78 0.72 -16.85
CA ASN A 68 -7.78 1.18 -17.83
C ASN A 68 -8.25 0.07 -18.78
N GLY A 69 -8.40 -1.15 -18.27
CA GLY A 69 -8.77 -2.33 -19.06
C GLY A 69 -7.63 -2.96 -19.87
N VAL A 70 -6.44 -2.35 -19.92
CA VAL A 70 -5.26 -2.92 -20.57
C VAL A 70 -4.44 -3.71 -19.56
N LYS A 71 -4.14 -4.98 -19.85
CA LYS A 71 -3.31 -5.82 -19.00
C LYS A 71 -1.87 -5.26 -18.96
N ILE A 72 -1.40 -4.89 -17.76
CA ILE A 72 -0.07 -4.28 -17.52
C ILE A 72 0.86 -5.24 -16.76
N ILE A 73 0.29 -6.17 -16.00
CA ILE A 73 0.98 -7.25 -15.31
C ILE A 73 0.24 -8.52 -15.66
N ASN A 74 0.96 -9.53 -16.14
CA ASN A 74 0.39 -10.80 -16.59
C ASN A 74 0.78 -11.93 -15.65
N SER A 75 -0.23 -12.51 -14.98
CA SER A 75 -0.09 -13.73 -14.17
C SER A 75 1.13 -13.70 -13.24
N LEU A 76 1.24 -12.62 -12.46
CA LEU A 76 2.33 -12.43 -11.51
C LEU A 76 2.11 -13.34 -10.31
N GLU A 77 3.06 -14.22 -10.03
CA GLU A 77 3.08 -14.96 -8.77
C GLU A 77 3.25 -13.98 -7.60
N ILE A 78 2.31 -14.01 -6.67
CA ILE A 78 2.38 -13.19 -5.47
C ILE A 78 3.20 -13.96 -4.44
N ILE A 79 4.29 -13.34 -4.01
CA ILE A 79 5.26 -13.93 -3.09
C ILE A 79 5.36 -13.06 -1.84
N ASN A 80 5.94 -13.60 -0.77
CA ASN A 80 6.22 -12.85 0.47
C ASN A 80 7.44 -11.92 0.33
N ARG A 81 7.40 -11.06 -0.70
CA ARG A 81 8.36 -10.00 -1.00
C ARG A 81 7.65 -8.89 -1.74
N VAL A 82 8.04 -7.65 -1.47
CA VAL A 82 7.53 -6.47 -2.17
C VAL A 82 7.89 -6.51 -3.66
N GLN A 83 6.86 -6.54 -4.50
CA GLN A 83 6.97 -6.39 -5.95
C GLN A 83 6.41 -5.03 -6.35
N SER A 84 7.28 -4.11 -6.79
CA SER A 84 6.95 -2.69 -6.96
C SER A 84 6.91 -2.28 -8.43
N PHE A 85 5.84 -1.60 -8.83
CA PHE A 85 5.57 -1.15 -10.19
C PHE A 85 5.23 0.34 -10.18
N LYS A 86 5.91 1.12 -11.00
CA LYS A 86 5.70 2.57 -11.09
C LYS A 86 4.86 2.90 -12.32
N TYR A 87 3.84 3.72 -12.13
CA TYR A 87 2.95 4.17 -13.19
C TYR A 87 2.90 5.70 -13.21
N VAL A 88 2.95 6.24 -14.43
CA VAL A 88 2.70 7.66 -14.68
C VAL A 88 1.31 7.80 -15.27
N ILE A 89 0.47 8.60 -14.64
CA ILE A 89 -0.88 8.91 -15.09
C ILE A 89 -0.81 10.12 -16.01
N ASP A 90 -1.40 10.00 -17.20
CA ASP A 90 -1.43 11.10 -18.16
C ASP A 90 -2.20 12.29 -17.55
N LYS A 91 -1.69 13.51 -17.75
CA LYS A 91 -2.36 14.75 -17.29
C LYS A 91 -3.75 14.93 -17.90
N LYS A 92 -4.03 14.35 -19.07
CA LYS A 92 -5.36 14.37 -19.72
C LYS A 92 -6.33 13.32 -19.17
N GLU A 93 -5.83 12.29 -18.50
CA GLU A 93 -6.64 11.18 -18.00
C GLU A 93 -7.43 11.62 -16.74
N GLN A 94 -8.75 11.75 -16.84
CA GLN A 94 -9.59 12.18 -15.71
C GLN A 94 -9.84 11.05 -14.70
N LEU A 95 -9.80 9.81 -15.20
CA LEU A 95 -10.10 8.61 -14.45
C LEU A 95 -9.10 7.52 -14.83
N THR A 96 -8.45 6.95 -13.82
CA THR A 96 -7.57 5.80 -13.95
C THR A 96 -8.16 4.63 -13.18
N THR A 97 -8.25 3.46 -13.80
CA THR A 97 -8.65 2.23 -13.11
C THR A 97 -7.48 1.27 -12.98
N PHE A 98 -7.36 0.63 -11.82
CA PHE A 98 -6.58 -0.57 -11.62
C PHE A 98 -7.54 -1.71 -11.28
N THR A 99 -7.46 -2.80 -12.02
CA THR A 99 -8.21 -4.03 -11.72
C THR A 99 -7.22 -5.13 -11.41
N PHE A 100 -7.40 -5.77 -10.27
CA PHE A 100 -6.61 -6.91 -9.82
C PHE A 100 -7.46 -8.16 -9.99
N LEU A 101 -7.00 -9.08 -10.82
CA LEU A 101 -7.69 -10.32 -11.16
C LEU A 101 -6.90 -11.50 -10.61
N ALA A 102 -7.55 -12.36 -9.83
CA ALA A 102 -6.99 -13.65 -9.47
C ALA A 102 -7.06 -14.58 -10.69
N GLU A 103 -5.90 -14.92 -11.25
CA GLU A 103 -5.80 -15.79 -12.45
C GLU A 103 -5.70 -17.26 -12.05
N GLU A 104 -4.96 -17.55 -10.98
CA GLU A 104 -4.76 -18.90 -10.45
C GLU A 104 -4.75 -18.82 -8.93
N GLU A 105 -5.51 -19.71 -8.31
CA GLU A 105 -5.35 -20.08 -6.91
C GLU A 105 -4.15 -21.02 -6.83
N GLY A 106 -3.33 -20.86 -5.79
CA GLY A 106 -2.23 -21.77 -5.52
C GLY A 106 -2.69 -23.14 -5.04
N SER A 107 -1.91 -23.70 -4.11
CA SER A 107 -2.24 -25.01 -3.51
C SER A 107 -3.38 -24.91 -2.48
N ILE A 108 -3.70 -23.71 -2.01
CA ILE A 108 -4.79 -23.42 -1.07
C ILE A 108 -5.82 -22.54 -1.79
N ALA A 109 -7.10 -22.77 -1.49
CA ALA A 109 -8.18 -22.00 -2.07
C ALA A 109 -8.10 -20.52 -1.64
N LEU A 110 -8.53 -19.64 -2.56
CA LEU A 110 -8.46 -18.18 -2.51
C LEU A 110 -7.05 -17.60 -2.70
N THR A 111 -6.95 -16.73 -3.71
CA THR A 111 -5.80 -15.87 -3.89
C THR A 111 -5.84 -14.70 -2.91
N THR A 112 -4.86 -14.65 -2.01
CA THR A 112 -4.77 -13.60 -0.99
C THR A 112 -3.59 -12.69 -1.25
N PHE A 113 -3.84 -11.39 -1.29
CA PHE A 113 -2.75 -10.42 -1.45
C PHE A 113 -3.07 -9.07 -0.82
N LYS A 114 -1.99 -8.37 -0.51
CA LYS A 114 -1.97 -6.96 -0.12
C LYS A 114 -1.44 -6.13 -1.29
N ALA A 115 -2.24 -5.17 -1.73
CA ALA A 115 -1.80 -4.13 -2.66
C ALA A 115 -1.58 -2.81 -1.91
N VAL A 116 -0.37 -2.25 -1.97
CA VAL A 116 -0.09 -0.91 -1.46
C VAL A 116 0.05 0.05 -2.64
N ILE A 117 -0.80 1.07 -2.69
CA ILE A 117 -0.79 2.11 -3.71
C ILE A 117 -0.30 3.41 -3.08
N LYS A 118 0.89 3.86 -3.48
CA LYS A 118 1.46 5.14 -3.07
C LYS A 118 0.96 6.22 -4.02
N ASN A 119 0.17 7.15 -3.48
CA ASN A 119 -0.52 8.21 -4.19
C ASN A 119 -0.13 9.56 -3.58
N GLY A 120 1.00 10.10 -4.03
CA GLY A 120 1.60 11.28 -3.41
C GLY A 120 2.08 10.98 -1.99
N ARG A 121 1.51 11.68 -1.00
CA ARG A 121 1.80 11.49 0.43
C ARG A 121 0.86 10.50 1.13
N GLU A 122 0.02 9.81 0.37
CA GLU A 122 -0.90 8.81 0.91
C GLU A 122 -0.48 7.40 0.49
N ASN A 123 -0.41 6.48 1.46
CA ASN A 123 -0.25 5.06 1.25
C ASN A 123 -1.60 4.37 1.46
N ILE A 124 -2.19 3.86 0.39
CA ILE A 124 -3.47 3.16 0.40
C ILE A 124 -3.17 1.66 0.38
N VAL A 125 -3.66 0.94 1.37
CA VAL A 125 -3.48 -0.50 1.51
C VAL A 125 -4.81 -1.18 1.21
N ILE A 126 -4.84 -2.00 0.17
CA ILE A 126 -5.97 -2.85 -0.18
C ILE A 126 -5.65 -4.26 0.27
N LEU A 127 -6.53 -4.83 1.10
CA LEU A 127 -6.49 -6.21 1.54
C LEU A 127 -7.63 -6.96 0.84
N THR A 128 -7.35 -8.08 0.19
CA THR A 128 -8.36 -8.85 -0.51
C THR A 128 -8.06 -10.34 -0.52
N SER A 129 -9.10 -11.14 -0.69
CA SER A 129 -9.07 -12.59 -0.86
C SER A 129 -10.08 -12.92 -1.96
N LEU A 130 -9.62 -13.57 -3.03
CA LEU A 130 -10.37 -13.73 -4.28
C LEU A 130 -10.34 -15.18 -4.74
N ASN A 131 -11.47 -15.71 -5.18
CA ASN A 131 -11.48 -16.95 -5.96
C ASN A 131 -10.88 -16.67 -7.36
N LYS A 132 -10.44 -17.73 -8.03
CA LYS A 132 -10.00 -17.68 -9.42
C LYS A 132 -11.09 -17.07 -10.30
N GLY A 133 -10.68 -16.08 -11.10
CA GLY A 133 -11.57 -15.31 -11.97
C GLY A 133 -12.24 -14.12 -11.30
N GLU A 134 -12.18 -14.02 -9.96
CA GLU A 134 -12.68 -12.85 -9.25
C GLU A 134 -11.69 -11.69 -9.30
N SER A 135 -12.22 -10.49 -9.17
CA SER A 135 -11.42 -9.27 -9.24
C SER A 135 -11.91 -8.19 -8.30
N VAL A 136 -11.02 -7.26 -8.00
CA VAL A 136 -11.34 -6.00 -7.33
C VAL A 136 -10.86 -4.83 -8.17
N LYS A 137 -11.54 -3.69 -8.05
CA LYS A 137 -11.24 -2.49 -8.83
C LYS A 137 -10.99 -1.28 -7.94
N VAL A 138 -9.91 -0.57 -8.24
CA VAL A 138 -9.58 0.73 -7.63
C VAL A 138 -9.66 1.78 -8.73
N VAL A 139 -10.45 2.82 -8.50
CA VAL A 139 -10.65 3.93 -9.43
C VAL A 139 -10.05 5.19 -8.82
N PHE A 140 -9.11 5.81 -9.51
CA PHE A 140 -8.57 7.12 -9.17
C PHE A 140 -9.20 8.20 -10.03
N LYS A 141 -9.79 9.22 -9.40
CA LYS A 141 -10.39 10.37 -10.07
C LYS A 141 -9.59 11.63 -9.78
N LYS A 142 -9.31 12.43 -10.80
CA LYS A 142 -8.82 13.80 -10.58
C LYS A 142 -9.95 14.64 -9.97
N LYS A 143 -9.58 15.53 -9.05
CA LYS A 143 -10.45 16.63 -8.64
C LYS A 143 -10.35 17.79 -9.61
#